data_AF-A0A2N8S6F2-F1
#
_entry.id   AF-A0A2N8S6F2-F1
#
_cell.length_a   1.000
_cell.length_b   1.000
_cell.length_c   1.000
_cell.angle_alpha   90.00
_cell.angle_beta   90.00
_cell.angle_gamma   90.00
#
_symmetry.space_group_name_H-M   'P 1'
#
loop_
_entity.id
_entity.type
_entity.pdbx_description
1 polymer ?
#
loop_
_entity_poly.entity_id
_entity_poly.type
_entity_poly.pdbx_seq_one_letter_code
_entity_poly.pdbx_strand_id
1 'polypeptide(L)'
;MIVYEHEVISITSDTIFLRASGTIGVTLQWGSNSDVRNGDGAEIEESFDFTCELTGTTKAPDSDELEYIENSISVDTKHWYGTEDAWDDHPDAPPAVLPTGSDF
;
A
#
# COMPACT_ATOMS: atom_id res chain seq x y z
N MET A 1 7.72 0.40 -10.97
CA MET A 1 7.58 1.69 -10.27
C MET A 1 7.66 2.79 -11.30
N ILE A 2 6.69 3.71 -11.31
CA ILE A 2 6.64 4.84 -12.22
C ILE A 2 6.37 6.10 -11.38
N VAL A 3 7.13 7.17 -11.63
CA VAL A 3 6.96 8.49 -10.98
C VAL A 3 6.28 9.42 -11.96
N TYR A 4 5.23 10.12 -11.52
CA TYR A 4 4.49 11.07 -12.37
C TYR A 4 4.55 12.51 -11.86
N GLU A 5 4.74 12.71 -10.56
CA GLU A 5 4.77 14.03 -9.92
C GLU A 5 5.98 14.18 -8.99
N HIS A 6 6.56 15.38 -8.97
CA HIS A 6 7.62 15.75 -8.05
C HIS A 6 7.45 17.22 -7.63
N GLU A 7 7.64 17.50 -6.34
CA GLU A 7 7.58 18.84 -5.77
C GLU A 7 8.76 19.10 -4.81
N VAL A 8 9.14 20.37 -4.66
CA VAL A 8 10.12 20.79 -3.66
C VAL A 8 9.36 21.14 -2.38
N ILE A 9 9.59 20.37 -1.31
CA ILE A 9 8.91 20.58 -0.02
C ILE A 9 9.57 21.74 0.73
N SER A 10 10.91 21.72 0.80
CA SER A 10 11.67 22.75 1.50
C SER A 10 13.10 22.83 0.99
N ILE A 11 13.69 24.02 1.15
CA ILE A 11 15.09 24.27 0.82
C ILE A 11 15.73 24.84 2.08
N THR A 12 16.76 24.16 2.57
CA THR A 12 17.64 24.62 3.63
C THR A 12 18.94 25.15 2.99
N SER A 13 19.79 25.80 3.78
CA SER A 13 21.08 26.33 3.34
C SER A 13 21.94 25.31 2.57
N ASP A 14 21.94 24.05 3.03
CA ASP A 14 22.80 22.98 2.49
C ASP A 14 22.03 21.79 1.88
N THR A 15 20.70 21.77 2.00
CA THR A 15 19.89 20.59 1.65
C THR A 15 18.57 20.97 1.00
N ILE A 16 18.22 20.28 -0.08
CA ILE A 16 16.91 20.36 -0.74
C ILE A 16 16.11 19.12 -0.37
N PHE A 17 14.85 19.33 0.01
CA PHE A 17 13.88 18.26 0.28
C PHE A 17 12.87 18.20 -0.85
N LEU A 18 12.76 17.04 -1.47
CA LEU A 18 11.88 16.76 -2.60
C LEU A 18 10.87 15.70 -2.18
N ARG A 19 9.64 15.82 -2.68
CA ARG A 19 8.65 14.74 -2.63
C ARG A 19 8.43 14.24 -4.04
N ALA A 20 8.42 12.93 -4.21
CA ALA A 20 8.00 12.29 -5.45
C ALA A 20 6.77 11.42 -5.18
N SER A 21 5.81 11.48 -6.10
CA SER A 21 4.59 10.68 -6.07
C SER A 21 4.50 9.83 -7.34
N GLY A 22 4.07 8.60 -7.18
CA GLY A 22 3.98 7.66 -8.29
C GLY A 22 3.20 6.41 -7.95
N THR A 23 3.33 5.39 -8.79
CA THR A 23 2.72 4.09 -8.58
C THR A 23 3.78 3.00 -8.51
N ILE A 24 3.63 2.09 -7.55
CA ILE A 24 4.47 0.92 -7.35
C ILE A 24 3.65 -0.34 -7.59
N GLY A 25 4.13 -1.20 -8.49
CA GLY A 25 3.57 -2.52 -8.71
C GLY A 25 4.16 -3.48 -7.67
N VAL A 26 3.30 -4.22 -6.99
CA VAL A 26 3.68 -5.24 -6.01
C VAL A 26 2.93 -6.53 -6.31
N THR A 27 3.52 -7.65 -5.93
CA THR A 27 2.84 -8.95 -5.97
C THR A 27 2.41 -9.28 -4.56
N LEU A 28 1.10 -9.34 -4.34
CA LEU A 28 0.52 -9.82 -3.10
C LEU A 28 0.47 -11.35 -3.16
N GLN A 29 1.11 -12.00 -2.18
CA GLN A 29 1.21 -13.45 -2.11
C GLN A 29 0.53 -13.97 -0.85
N TRP A 30 -0.35 -14.95 -1.02
CA TRP A 30 -0.96 -15.72 0.05
C TRP A 30 -0.44 -17.16 0.02
N GLY A 31 -0.01 -17.62 1.20
CA GLY A 31 0.68 -18.90 1.34
C GLY A 31 2.18 -18.77 1.19
N SER A 32 2.89 -19.77 1.70
CA SER A 32 4.32 -19.89 1.52
C SER A 32 4.66 -20.12 0.04
N ASN A 33 5.93 -19.95 -0.31
CA ASN A 33 6.41 -20.26 -1.65
C ASN A 33 6.16 -21.74 -2.04
N SER A 34 6.02 -22.62 -1.03
CA SER A 34 5.62 -24.01 -1.25
C SER A 34 4.14 -24.14 -1.59
N ASP A 35 3.27 -23.37 -0.95
CA ASP A 35 1.82 -23.40 -1.18
C ASP A 35 1.50 -22.89 -2.58
N VAL A 36 2.12 -21.76 -2.99
CA VAL A 36 2.03 -21.25 -4.36
C VAL A 36 2.45 -22.33 -5.37
N ARG A 37 3.60 -22.99 -5.14
CA ARG A 37 4.11 -24.02 -6.06
C ARG A 37 3.20 -25.26 -6.14
N ASN A 38 2.53 -25.58 -5.05
CA ASN A 38 1.60 -26.72 -4.99
C ASN A 38 0.20 -26.38 -5.52
N GLY A 39 -0.06 -25.11 -5.87
CA GLY A 39 -1.36 -24.63 -6.32
C GLY A 39 -2.34 -24.32 -5.19
N ASP A 40 -1.88 -24.37 -3.94
CA ASP A 40 -2.66 -24.06 -2.73
C ASP A 40 -2.48 -22.60 -2.28
N GLY A 41 -1.53 -21.86 -2.89
CA GLY A 41 -1.31 -20.43 -2.69
C GLY A 41 -1.95 -19.59 -3.79
N ALA A 42 -1.93 -18.27 -3.58
CA ALA A 42 -2.44 -17.29 -4.55
C ALA A 42 -1.46 -16.12 -4.70
N GLU A 43 -1.35 -15.61 -5.91
CA GLU A 43 -0.60 -14.40 -6.24
C GLU A 43 -1.52 -13.45 -6.99
N ILE A 44 -1.50 -12.17 -6.61
CA ILE A 44 -2.21 -11.11 -7.32
C ILE A 44 -1.22 -9.97 -7.56
N GLU A 45 -1.11 -9.55 -8.81
CA GLU A 45 -0.36 -8.35 -9.19
C GLU A 45 -1.24 -7.13 -8.96
N GLU A 46 -0.76 -6.20 -8.14
CA GLU A 46 -1.48 -4.98 -7.82
C GLU A 46 -0.58 -3.77 -7.88
N SER A 47 -1.21 -2.62 -8.08
CA SER A 47 -0.51 -1.34 -8.16
C SER A 47 -1.05 -0.39 -7.11
N PHE A 48 -0.15 0.12 -6.27
CA PHE A 48 -0.49 1.08 -5.23
C PHE A 48 0.17 2.41 -5.50
N ASP A 49 -0.52 3.49 -5.14
CA ASP A 49 0.08 4.80 -5.12
C ASP A 49 1.10 4.86 -3.98
N PHE A 50 2.26 5.43 -4.29
CA PHE A 50 3.32 5.64 -3.31
C PHE A 50 3.80 7.08 -3.35
N THR A 51 4.27 7.53 -2.20
CA THR A 51 5.00 8.78 -2.03
C THR A 51 6.34 8.48 -1.40
N CYS A 52 7.41 9.13 -1.86
CA CYS A 52 8.72 9.08 -1.20
C CYS A 52 9.31 10.49 -1.07
N GLU A 53 10.17 10.66 -0.07
CA GLU A 53 10.91 11.89 0.15
C GLU A 53 12.39 11.67 -0.19
N LEU A 54 12.97 12.62 -0.93
CA LEU A 54 14.35 12.60 -1.38
C LEU A 54 15.07 13.83 -0.85
N THR A 55 16.35 13.68 -0.54
CA THR A 55 17.23 14.77 -0.11
C THR A 55 18.44 14.86 -1.02
N GLY A 56 18.85 16.08 -1.36
CA GLY A 56 20.08 16.34 -2.10
C GLY A 56 20.82 17.55 -1.57
N THR A 57 22.13 17.63 -1.84
CA THR A 57 22.91 18.81 -1.45
C THR A 57 22.57 20.02 -2.34
N THR A 58 22.49 21.22 -1.77
CA THR A 58 22.25 22.46 -2.55
C THR A 58 23.46 22.89 -3.37
N LYS A 59 24.65 22.36 -3.07
CA LYS A 59 25.92 22.82 -3.65
C LYS A 59 26.12 22.35 -5.10
N ALA A 60 25.49 21.24 -5.47
CA ALA A 60 25.30 20.77 -6.83
C ALA A 60 24.15 19.75 -6.81
N PRO A 61 22.92 20.14 -7.20
CA PRO A 61 21.82 19.18 -7.31
C PRO A 61 22.04 18.33 -8.56
N ASP A 62 23.00 17.40 -8.49
CA ASP A 62 23.19 16.38 -9.50
C ASP A 62 22.18 15.26 -9.26
N SER A 63 21.64 14.67 -10.33
CA SER A 63 20.63 13.61 -10.18
C SER A 63 21.17 12.39 -9.43
N ASP A 64 22.49 12.21 -9.46
CA ASP A 64 23.21 11.08 -8.86
C ASP A 64 23.52 11.30 -7.37
N GLU A 65 23.39 12.53 -6.85
CA GLU A 65 23.56 12.85 -5.42
C GLU A 65 22.23 12.86 -4.64
N LEU A 66 21.12 12.48 -5.27
CA LEU A 66 19.83 12.36 -4.62
C LEU A 66 19.79 11.09 -3.76
N GLU A 67 19.73 11.28 -2.44
CA GLU A 67 19.51 10.21 -1.48
C GLU A 67 18.02 10.11 -1.15
N TYR A 68 17.50 8.88 -1.05
CA TYR A 68 16.16 8.66 -0.51
C TYR A 68 16.21 8.75 1.01
N ILE A 69 15.24 9.42 1.62
CA ILE A 69 15.11 9.41 3.08
C ILE A 69 14.62 8.01 3.46
N GLU A 70 15.40 7.28 4.25
CA GLU A 70 15.00 5.97 4.77
C GLU A 70 13.65 6.06 5.50
N ASN A 71 12.77 5.08 5.28
CA ASN A 71 11.40 5.03 5.81
C ASN A 71 10.44 6.13 5.33
N SER A 72 10.83 6.96 4.35
CA SER A 72 9.90 7.93 3.74
C SER A 72 8.96 7.33 2.70
N ILE A 73 9.23 6.09 2.26
CA ILE A 73 8.35 5.40 1.34
C ILE A 73 7.04 5.06 2.06
N SER A 74 5.97 5.71 1.64
CA SER A 74 4.62 5.44 2.10
C SER A 74 3.82 4.92 0.91
N VAL A 75 3.13 3.81 1.12
CA VAL A 75 2.26 3.19 0.12
C VAL A 75 0.83 3.34 0.62
N ASP A 76 -0.03 3.97 -0.18
CA ASP A 76 -1.45 4.10 0.15
C ASP A 76 -2.19 2.81 -0.22
N THR A 77 -2.54 2.03 0.80
CA THR A 77 -3.31 0.79 0.67
C THR A 77 -4.78 0.95 1.05
N LYS A 78 -5.26 2.19 1.29
CA LYS A 78 -6.63 2.44 1.80
C LYS A 78 -7.74 1.93 0.88
N HIS A 79 -7.47 1.82 -0.42
CA HIS A 79 -8.44 1.36 -1.41
C HIS A 79 -8.41 -0.16 -1.65
N TRP A 80 -7.50 -0.90 -1.00
CA TRP A 80 -7.37 -2.35 -1.18
C TRP A 80 -8.47 -3.14 -0.48
N TYR A 81 -8.92 -2.65 0.68
CA TYR A 81 -10.10 -3.19 1.34
C TYR A 81 -11.30 -2.65 0.58
N GLY A 82 -11.79 -3.44 -0.38
CA GLY A 82 -13.02 -3.12 -1.11
C GLY A 82 -14.08 -2.58 -0.14
N THR A 83 -14.80 -1.55 -0.62
CA THR A 83 -16.03 -1.01 -0.04
C THR A 83 -16.67 -2.04 0.86
N GLU A 84 -16.85 -1.70 2.15
CA GLU A 84 -17.52 -2.55 3.15
C GLU A 84 -18.57 -3.38 2.42
N ASP A 85 -18.30 -4.69 2.28
CA ASP A 85 -19.23 -5.59 1.66
C ASP A 85 -20.57 -5.28 2.31
N ALA A 86 -21.50 -4.77 1.51
CA ALA A 86 -22.86 -4.60 1.93
C ALA A 86 -23.36 -6.04 2.10
N TRP A 87 -23.23 -6.57 3.31
CA TRP A 87 -24.00 -7.71 3.81
C TRP A 87 -25.47 -7.28 3.98
N ASP A 88 -25.99 -6.53 3.00
CA ASP A 88 -27.34 -5.99 2.99
C ASP A 88 -28.19 -6.94 2.15
N ASP A 89 -28.86 -7.80 2.90
CA ASP A 89 -30.13 -8.43 2.55
C ASP A 89 -30.10 -9.44 1.39
N HIS A 90 -29.59 -10.64 1.67
CA HIS A 90 -30.01 -11.82 0.91
C HIS A 90 -31.35 -12.31 1.50
N PRO A 91 -32.49 -12.21 0.79
CA PRO A 91 -33.84 -12.43 1.36
C PRO A 91 -34.17 -13.90 1.66
N ASP A 92 -33.19 -14.80 1.67
CA ASP A 92 -33.39 -16.25 1.77
C ASP A 92 -32.49 -16.93 2.82
N ALA A 93 -31.91 -16.16 3.74
CA ALA A 93 -31.25 -16.74 4.91
C ALA A 93 -32.31 -17.34 5.85
N PRO A 94 -32.25 -18.65 6.17
CA PRO A 94 -33.19 -19.24 7.12
C PRO A 94 -33.02 -18.58 8.50
N PRO A 95 -34.11 -18.32 9.24
CA PRO A 95 -34.03 -17.59 10.49
C PRO A 95 -33.09 -18.30 11.47
N ALA A 96 -32.12 -17.54 11.98
CA ALA A 96 -31.19 -18.02 12.99
C ALA A 96 -31.97 -18.54 14.19
N VAL A 97 -31.90 -19.85 14.44
CA VAL A 97 -32.39 -20.45 15.68
C VAL A 97 -31.44 -20.00 16.78
N LEU A 98 -31.83 -18.96 17.51
CA LEU A 98 -31.13 -18.54 18.71
C LEU A 98 -31.18 -19.69 19.72
N PRO A 99 -30.04 -20.09 20.33
CA PRO A 99 -30.07 -21.06 21.41
C PRO A 99 -30.82 -20.39 22.57
N THR A 100 -32.01 -20.90 22.88
CA THR A 100 -32.76 -20.49 24.07
C THR A 100 -31.94 -20.87 25.29
N GLY A 101 -31.39 -19.86 25.96
CA GLY A 101 -30.78 -20.03 27.26
C GLY A 101 -31.82 -20.56 28.24
N SER A 102 -31.65 -21.83 28.59
CA SER A 102 -32.06 -22.41 29.87
C SER A 102 -31.25 -23.68 30.03
N ASP A 103 -30.25 -23.64 30.90
CA ASP A 103 -30.36 -24.40 32.14
C ASP A 103 -29.19 -24.07 33.08
N PHE A 104 -29.57 -23.98 34.35
CA PHE A 104 -28.73 -23.88 35.54
C PHE A 104 -27.83 -25.11 35.72
#